data_AF-A0A1H9NS96-F1
#
_entry.id   AF-A0A1H9NS96-F1
#
_cell.length_a   1.000
_cell.length_b   1.000
_cell.length_c   1.000
_cell.angle_alpha   90.00
_cell.angle_beta   90.00
_cell.angle_gamma   90.00
#
_symmetry.space_group_name_H-M   'P 1'
#
loop_
_entity.id
_entity.type
_entity.pdbx_description
1 polymer ?
#
loop_
_entity_poly.entity_id
_entity_poly.type
_entity_poly.pdbx_seq_one_letter_code
_entity_poly.pdbx_strand_id
1 'polypeptide(L)' 'MLKNILKLNGAQKLSKSEQKSINGGKAPVCCLDWNPLTRVCSRWDQSCLGN' A
#
# COMPACT_ATOMS: atom_id res chain seq x y z
N MET A 1 1.55 -19.55 12.02
CA MET A 1 2.33 -18.34 11.65
C MET A 1 3.60 -18.29 12.50
N LEU A 2 4.77 -18.21 11.86
CA LEU A 2 6.07 -18.22 12.52
C LEU A 2 6.29 -16.90 13.28
N LYS A 3 6.30 -16.96 14.62
CA LYS A 3 6.30 -15.79 15.52
C LYS A 3 7.60 -14.95 15.51
N ASN A 4 8.63 -15.38 14.76
CA ASN A 4 10.01 -14.91 14.95
C ASN A 4 10.67 -14.26 13.72
N ILE A 5 10.00 -14.11 12.57
CA ILE A 5 10.61 -13.57 11.35
C ILE A 5 10.99 -12.07 11.48
N LEU A 6 10.46 -11.34 12.47
CA LEU A 6 10.60 -9.88 12.58
C LEU A 6 11.40 -9.38 13.79
N LYS A 7 12.09 -10.24 14.56
CA LYS A 7 12.96 -9.80 15.65
C LYS A 7 14.37 -9.52 15.15
N LEU A 8 14.51 -8.43 14.39
CA LEU A 8 15.81 -7.89 13.99
C LEU A 8 16.26 -6.86 15.02
N ASN A 9 17.43 -7.06 15.64
CA ASN A 9 18.03 -6.06 16.52
C ASN A 9 18.31 -4.78 15.71
N GLY A 10 17.81 -3.63 16.19
CA GLY A 10 17.91 -2.35 15.47
C GLY A 10 16.77 -2.04 14.50
N ALA A 11 15.83 -2.95 14.28
CA ALA A 11 14.63 -2.64 13.50
C ALA A 11 13.60 -1.87 14.33
N GLN A 12 13.13 -0.74 13.81
CA GLN A 12 12.05 0.01 14.44
C GLN A 12 10.76 -0.82 14.41
N LYS A 13 10.25 -1.14 15.60
CA LYS A 13 8.98 -1.84 15.74
C LYS A 13 7.83 -0.89 15.42
N LEU A 14 7.14 -1.12 14.31
CA LEU A 14 5.92 -0.40 13.95
C LEU A 14 4.77 -0.83 14.86
N SER A 15 4.11 0.15 15.47
CA SER A 15 2.83 -0.03 16.15
C SER A 15 1.72 -0.45 15.18
N LYS A 16 0.62 -0.99 15.71
CA LYS A 16 -0.56 -1.35 14.89
C LYS A 16 -1.12 -0.16 14.12
N SER A 17 -1.04 1.05 14.67
CA SER A 17 -1.46 2.29 14.02
C SER A 17 -0.54 2.67 12.86
N GLU A 18 0.78 2.55 13.03
CA GLU A 18 1.75 2.82 11.97
C GLU A 18 1.67 1.81 10.83
N GLN A 19 1.41 0.53 11.14
CA GLN A 19 1.19 -0.48 10.09
C GLN A 19 -0.05 -0.18 9.23
N LYS A 20 -1.09 0.45 9.82
CA LYS A 20 -2.30 0.84 9.09
C LYS A 20 -2.10 2.05 8.18
N SER A 21 -1.15 2.94 8.49
CA SER A 21 -0.88 4.13 7.67
C SER A 21 0.03 3.83 6.47
N ILE A 22 0.73 2.70 6.47
CA ILE A 22 1.54 2.24 5.33
C ILE A 22 0.60 1.74 4.22
N ASN A 23 0.25 2.64 3.30
CA ASN A 23 -0.49 2.31 2.07
C ASN A 23 0.43 1.77 0.95
N GLY A 24 1.58 1.19 1.30
CA GLY A 24 2.57 0.70 0.34
C GLY A 24 1.96 -0.31 -0.62
N GLY A 25 1.90 0.02 -1.91
CA GLY A 25 1.34 -0.84 -2.96
C GLY A 25 -0.18 -0.75 -3.12
N LYS A 26 -0.89 0.02 -2.29
CA LYS A 26 -2.33 0.24 -2.48
C LYS A 26 -2.54 1.10 -3.74
N ALA A 27 -3.38 0.60 -4.65
CA ALA A 27 -3.79 1.37 -5.82
C ALA A 27 -4.55 2.64 -5.40
N PRO A 28 -4.35 3.78 -6.09
CA PRO A 28 -5.21 4.94 -5.96
C PRO A 28 -6.68 4.55 -6.21
N VAL A 29 -7.59 5.24 -5.52
CA VAL A 29 -9.03 5.07 -5.74
C VAL A 29 -9.34 5.34 -7.22
N CYS A 30 -10.22 4.55 -7.84
CA CYS A 30 -10.56 4.63 -9.26
C CYS A 30 -9.45 4.26 -10.26
N CYS A 31 -8.27 3.82 -9.81
CA CYS A 31 -7.25 3.34 -10.73
C CYS A 31 -7.56 1.89 -11.18
N LEU A 32 -7.67 1.66 -12.48
CA LEU A 32 -7.91 0.34 -13.07
C LEU A 32 -6.60 -0.39 -13.42
N ASP A 33 -5.51 0.35 -13.60
CA ASP A 33 -4.22 -0.19 -14.03
C ASP A 33 -3.09 0.44 -13.22
N TRP A 34 -2.96 0.03 -11.96
CA TRP A 34 -1.97 0.53 -11.02
C TRP A 34 -0.65 -0.23 -11.13
N ASN A 35 0.43 0.48 -11.44
CA ASN A 35 1.78 -0.05 -11.34
C ASN A 35 2.41 0.31 -9.97
N PRO A 36 2.54 -0.66 -9.04
CA PRO A 36 3.08 -0.39 -7.71
C PRO A 36 4.59 -0.11 -7.69
N LEU A 37 5.33 -0.53 -8.72
CA LEU A 37 6.78 -0.31 -8.83
C LEU A 37 7.08 1.13 -9.25
N THR A 38 6.37 1.65 -10.26
CA THR A 38 6.56 3.00 -10.79
C THR A 38 5.66 4.04 -10.13
N ARG A 39 4.66 3.61 -9.35
CA ARG A 39 3.63 4.45 -8.71
C ARG A 39 2.82 5.28 -9.71
N VAL A 40 2.52 4.70 -10.86
CA VAL A 40 1.74 5.33 -11.93
C VAL A 40 0.47 4.52 -12.18
N CYS A 41 -0.64 5.24 -12.39
CA CYS A 41 -1.87 4.66 -12.91
C CYS A 41 -1.98 4.96 -14.40
N SER A 42 -1.98 3.92 -15.25
CA SER A 42 -2.06 4.10 -16.70
C SER A 42 -3.50 4.30 -17.19
N ARG A 43 -4.48 3.86 -16.41
CA ARG A 43 -5.90 3.93 -16.77
C ARG A 43 -6.79 4.15 -15.55
N TRP A 44 -7.63 5.17 -15.62
CA TRP A 44 -8.58 5.53 -14.58
C TRP A 44 -10.00 5.17 -14.96
N ASP A 45 -10.79 4.69 -14.00
CA ASP A 45 -12.22 4.52 -14.11
C ASP A 45 -12.92 5.88 -14.03
N GLN A 46 -13.36 6.38 -15.19
CA GLN A 46 -14.06 7.65 -15.28
C GLN A 46 -15.40 7.64 -14.52
N SER A 47 -16.08 6.49 -14.45
CA SER A 47 -17.34 6.37 -13.72
C SER A 47 -17.17 6.51 -12.21
N CYS A 48 -15.97 6.19 -11.71
CA CYS A 48 -15.58 6.32 -10.32
C CYS A 48 -15.05 7.71 -9.97
N LEU A 49 -14.38 8.40 -10.89
CA LEU A 49 -13.87 9.76 -10.68
C LEU A 49 -14.98 10.83 -10.65
N GLY A 50 -16.18 10.49 -11.13
CA GLY A 50 -17.39 11.28 -11.00
C GLY A 50 -18.01 11.67 -12.34
N ASN A 51 -19.35 11.60 -12.37
CA ASN A 51 -20.18 12.62 -12.99
C ASN A 51 -20.27 13.82 -12.03
#